data_AF-A0A268ABP1-F1
#
_entry.id   AF-A0A268ABP1-F1
#
_cell.length_a   1.000
_cell.length_b   1.000
_cell.length_c   1.000
_cell.angle_alpha   90.00
_cell.angle_beta   90.00
_cell.angle_gamma   90.00
#
_symmetry.space_group_name_H-M   'P 1'
#
loop_
_entity.id
_entity.type
_entity.pdbx_description
1 polymer ?
#
loop_
_entity_poly.entity_id
_entity_poly.type
_entity_poly.pdbx_seq_one_letter_code
_entity_poly.pdbx_strand_id
1 'polypeptide(L)'
;MMEFWFIIIIFAALIIGISLFFKNKKPPVMYIIPSAFTAVSIVLLFASFAIGGFSGMGMTVSSIGLLISSAAALIVVSLFGFLKSE
;
A
#
# COMPACT_ATOMS: atom_id res chain seq x y z
N MET A 1 -16.48 9.56 -6.82
CA MET A 1 -15.12 9.57 -7.41
C MET A 1 -14.10 10.26 -6.51
N MET A 2 -14.32 11.50 -6.05
CA MET A 2 -13.39 12.18 -5.12
C MET A 2 -13.09 11.37 -3.85
N GLU A 3 -14.10 10.72 -3.25
CA GLU A 3 -13.93 9.92 -2.03
C GLU A 3 -12.94 8.77 -2.17
N PHE A 4 -12.87 8.13 -3.35
CA PHE A 4 -11.94 7.05 -3.62
C PHE A 4 -10.48 7.54 -3.62
N TRP A 5 -10.23 8.70 -4.20
CA TRP A 5 -8.91 9.34 -4.19
C TRP A 5 -8.49 9.77 -2.78
N PHE A 6 -9.42 10.29 -1.97
CA PHE A 6 -9.14 10.61 -0.57
C PHE A 6 -8.72 9.39 0.25
N ILE A 7 -9.40 8.26 0.06
CA ILE A 7 -9.06 6.99 0.73
C ILE A 7 -7.65 6.54 0.32
N ILE A 8 -7.30 6.58 -0.97
CA ILE A 8 -5.96 6.21 -1.46
C ILE A 8 -4.88 7.10 -0.84
N ILE A 9 -5.12 8.41 -0.76
CA ILE A 9 -4.18 9.39 -0.20
C ILE A 9 -3.96 9.11 1.30
N ILE A 10 -5.04 8.84 2.05
CA ILE A 10 -4.96 8.51 3.48
C ILE A 10 -4.20 7.20 3.70
N PHE A 11 -4.50 6.16 2.92
CA PHE A 11 -3.78 4.89 2.99
C PHE A 11 -2.29 5.08 2.64
N ALA A 12 -1.98 5.88 1.63
CA ALA A 12 -0.61 6.13 1.22
C ALA A 12 0.15 6.88 2.32
N ALA A 13 -0.45 7.92 2.89
CA ALA A 13 0.12 8.69 3.99
C ALA A 13 0.35 7.82 5.23
N LEU A 14 -0.57 6.90 5.56
CA LEU A 14 -0.42 5.93 6.65
C LEU A 14 0.74 4.97 6.40
N ILE A 15 0.81 4.35 5.22
CA ILE A 15 1.86 3.38 4.87
C ILE A 15 3.23 4.08 4.87
N ILE A 16 3.32 5.28 4.28
CA ILE A 16 4.55 6.08 4.25
C ILE A 16 4.94 6.52 5.65
N GLY A 17 3.99 6.98 6.47
CA GLY A 17 4.23 7.39 7.86
C GLY A 17 4.76 6.25 8.73
N ILE A 18 4.14 5.07 8.65
CA ILE A 18 4.58 3.87 9.38
C ILE A 18 5.96 3.40 8.87
N SER A 19 6.18 3.43 7.56
CA SER A 19 7.48 3.07 6.96
C SER A 19 8.60 4.04 7.40
N LEU A 20 8.33 5.35 7.43
CA LEU A 20 9.26 6.37 7.92
C LEU A 20 9.53 6.27 9.43
N PHE A 21 8.57 5.81 10.24
CA PHE A 21 8.80 5.58 11.66
C PHE A 21 9.85 4.47 11.90
N PHE A 22 9.88 3.45 11.05
CA PHE A 22 10.86 2.37 11.10
C PHE A 22 12.21 2.69 10.42
N LYS A 23 12.31 3.82 9.70
CA LYS A 23 13.53 4.34 9.04
C LYS A 23 14.75 4.40 9.96
N ASN A 24 14.55 4.70 11.25
CA ASN A 24 15.65 4.91 12.20
C ASN A 24 16.14 3.63 12.88
N LYS A 25 15.38 2.53 12.88
CA LYS A 25 15.77 1.31 13.61
C LYS A 25 16.38 0.24 12.72
N LYS A 26 15.88 0.04 11.48
CA LYS A 26 16.38 -0.99 10.55
C LYS A 26 16.08 -0.61 9.07
N PRO A 27 17.09 -0.25 8.25
CA PRO A 27 16.87 0.16 6.85
C PRO A 27 16.10 -0.83 5.96
N PRO A 28 16.27 -2.17 6.05
CA PRO A 28 15.49 -3.09 5.22
C PRO A 28 14.01 -3.18 5.62
N VAL A 29 13.64 -2.82 6.85
CA VAL A 29 12.24 -2.91 7.34
C VAL A 29 11.35 -1.85 6.68
N MET A 30 11.95 -0.76 6.19
CA MET A 30 11.26 0.29 5.45
C MET A 30 10.57 -0.24 4.17
N TYR A 31 11.15 -1.26 3.54
CA TYR A 31 10.63 -1.90 2.32
C TYR A 31 9.69 -3.09 2.62
N ILE A 32 9.83 -3.72 3.80
CA ILE A 32 9.00 -4.86 4.21
C ILE A 32 7.55 -4.42 4.43
N ILE A 33 7.34 -3.21 4.96
CA ILE A 33 6.00 -2.73 5.30
C ILE A 33 5.14 -2.51 4.04
N PRO A 34 5.59 -1.73 3.04
CA PRO A 34 4.84 -1.62 1.78
C PRO A 34 4.73 -2.95 1.01
N SER A 35 5.79 -3.76 0.96
CA SER A 35 5.72 -5.04 0.25
C SER A 35 4.71 -6.01 0.89
N ALA A 36 4.61 -6.06 2.23
CA ALA A 36 3.59 -6.83 2.93
C ALA A 36 2.17 -6.35 2.60
N PHE A 37 1.93 -5.03 2.59
CA PHE A 37 0.64 -4.47 2.18
C PHE A 37 0.30 -4.80 0.71
N THR A 38 1.30 -4.85 -0.16
CA THR A 38 1.12 -5.26 -1.56
C THR A 38 0.70 -6.72 -1.66
N ALA A 39 1.37 -7.61 -0.93
CA ALA A 39 1.02 -9.04 -0.89
C ALA A 39 -0.40 -9.26 -0.35
N VAL A 40 -0.77 -8.58 0.74
CA VAL A 40 -2.12 -8.62 1.31
C VAL A 40 -3.16 -8.12 0.29
N SER A 41 -2.87 -7.05 -0.44
CA SER A 41 -3.77 -6.52 -1.47
C SER A 41 -4.03 -7.51 -2.60
N ILE A 42 -2.99 -8.22 -3.05
CA ILE A 42 -3.11 -9.24 -4.09
C ILE A 42 -3.98 -10.40 -3.58
N VAL A 43 -3.77 -10.86 -2.35
CA VAL A 43 -4.57 -11.93 -1.73
C VAL A 43 -6.04 -11.52 -1.62
N LEU A 44 -6.33 -10.29 -1.16
CA LEU A 44 -7.70 -9.77 -1.11
C LEU A 44 -8.32 -9.67 -2.50
N LEU A 45 -7.54 -9.28 -3.52
CA LEU A 45 -8.02 -9.17 -4.89
C LEU A 45 -8.44 -10.54 -5.44
N PHE A 46 -7.66 -11.59 -5.20
CA PHE A 46 -8.03 -12.96 -5.56
C PHE A 46 -9.23 -13.48 -4.76
N ALA A 47 -9.28 -13.19 -3.45
CA ALA A 47 -10.43 -13.57 -2.62
C ALA A 47 -11.73 -12.88 -3.07
N SER A 48 -11.63 -11.66 -3.60
CA SER A 48 -12.77 -10.90 -4.13
C SER A 48 -13.50 -11.64 -5.27
N PHE A 49 -12.74 -12.31 -6.15
CA PHE A 49 -13.31 -13.12 -7.24
C PHE A 49 -14.10 -14.33 -6.74
N ALA A 50 -13.79 -14.86 -5.55
CA ALA A 50 -14.51 -15.99 -4.96
C ALA A 50 -15.83 -15.60 -4.28
N ILE A 51 -15.92 -14.39 -3.72
CA ILE A 51 -17.10 -13.91 -2.99
C ILE A 51 -18.21 -13.44 -3.96
N GLY A 52 -17.84 -12.78 -5.06
CA GLY A 52 -18.79 -12.32 -6.07
C GLY A 52 -19.83 -11.29 -5.59
N GLY A 53 -20.67 -10.81 -6.50
CA GLY A 53 -21.76 -9.87 -6.19
C GLY A 53 -21.32 -8.47 -5.75
N PHE A 54 -22.21 -7.75 -5.05
CA PHE A 54 -21.97 -6.37 -4.60
C PHE A 54 -20.84 -6.28 -3.55
N SER A 55 -20.71 -7.30 -2.68
CA SER A 55 -19.60 -7.39 -1.72
C SER A 55 -18.25 -7.66 -2.41
N GLY A 56 -18.23 -8.54 -3.42
CA GLY A 56 -17.06 -8.74 -4.26
C GLY A 56 -16.62 -7.44 -4.93
N MET A 57 -17.52 -6.72 -5.60
CA MET A 57 -17.17 -5.44 -6.24
C MET A 57 -16.55 -4.42 -5.27
N GLY A 58 -17.09 -4.30 -4.05
CA GLY A 58 -16.51 -3.44 -3.01
C GLY A 58 -15.09 -3.88 -2.62
N MET A 59 -14.89 -5.17 -2.39
CA MET A 59 -13.57 -5.74 -2.08
C MET A 59 -12.56 -5.53 -3.20
N THR A 60 -12.96 -5.64 -4.47
CA THR A 60 -12.06 -5.43 -5.61
C THR A 60 -11.59 -3.99 -5.69
N VAL A 61 -12.51 -3.03 -5.50
CA VAL A 61 -12.19 -1.59 -5.51
C VAL A 61 -11.25 -1.23 -4.36
N SER A 62 -11.51 -1.73 -3.16
CA SER A 62 -10.62 -1.54 -2.00
C SER A 62 -9.24 -2.18 -2.22
N SER A 63 -9.19 -3.38 -2.79
CA SER A 63 -7.94 -4.08 -3.09
C SER A 63 -7.09 -3.33 -4.11
N ILE A 64 -7.70 -2.82 -5.18
CA ILE A 64 -7.01 -2.02 -6.21
C ILE A 64 -6.50 -0.71 -5.60
N GLY A 65 -7.30 -0.03 -4.77
CA GLY A 65 -6.89 1.20 -4.09
C GLY A 65 -5.68 1.00 -3.17
N LEU A 66 -5.70 -0.09 -2.39
CA LEU A 66 -4.57 -0.51 -1.56
C LEU A 66 -3.33 -0.86 -2.38
N LEU A 67 -3.49 -1.53 -3.52
CA LEU A 67 -2.39 -1.92 -4.40
C LEU A 67 -1.70 -0.70 -5.02
N ILE A 68 -2.48 0.27 -5.52
CA ILE A 68 -1.97 1.55 -6.04
C ILE A 68 -1.26 2.34 -4.94
N SER A 69 -1.88 2.43 -3.76
CA SER A 69 -1.32 3.15 -2.61
C SER A 69 0.01 2.55 -2.14
N SER A 70 0.09 1.22 -2.08
CA SER A 70 1.28 0.50 -1.67
C SER A 70 2.41 0.61 -2.69
N ALA A 71 2.09 0.57 -4.00
CA ALA A 71 3.05 0.81 -5.06
C ALA A 71 3.62 2.25 -5.00
N ALA A 72 2.77 3.25 -4.77
CA ALA A 72 3.21 4.63 -4.58
C ALA A 72 4.12 4.77 -3.34
N ALA A 73 3.77 4.11 -2.23
CA ALA A 73 4.59 4.09 -1.02
C ALA A 73 5.96 3.45 -1.25
N LEU A 74 6.04 2.35 -2.02
CA LEU A 74 7.31 1.72 -2.42
C LEU A 74 8.19 2.67 -3.23
N ILE A 75 7.61 3.39 -4.19
CA ILE A 75 8.35 4.35 -5.02
C ILE A 75 8.94 5.47 -4.13
N VAL A 76 8.12 6.05 -3.25
CA VAL A 76 8.55 7.11 -2.33
C VAL A 76 9.63 6.61 -1.38
N VAL A 77 9.41 5.45 -0.75
CA VAL A 77 10.37 4.83 0.16
C VAL A 77 11.69 4.50 -0.55
N SER A 78 11.62 4.00 -1.78
CA SER A 78 12.81 3.69 -2.59
C SER A 78 13.60 4.94 -2.96
N LEU A 79 12.92 6.04 -3.32
CA LEU A 79 13.58 7.33 -3.57
C LEU A 79 14.27 7.86 -2.30
N PHE A 80 13.60 7.80 -1.14
CA PHE A 80 14.18 8.20 0.14
C PHE A 80 15.34 7.29 0.59
N GLY A 81 15.28 6.01 0.31
CA GLY A 81 16.36 5.07 0.59
C GLY A 81 17.57 5.29 -0.34
N PHE A 82 17.33 5.57 -1.62
CA PHE A 82 18.37 5.90 -2.59
C PHE A 82 19.10 7.20 -2.22
N LEU A 83 18.35 8.26 -1.88
CA LEU A 83 18.93 9.55 -1.41
C LEU A 83 19.73 9.46 -0.10
N LYS A 84 19.59 8.37 0.67
CA LYS A 84 20.35 8.14 1.90
C LYS A 84 21.56 7.23 1.69
N SER A 85 21.64 6.54 0.55
CA SER A 85 22.77 5.70 0.19
C SER A 85 23.90 6.49 -0.49
N GLU A 86 23.65 7.75 -0.87
CA GLU A 86 24.66 8.77 -1.17
C GLU A 86 25.00 9.57 0.09
#